data_AF-G3NBF4-F1
#
_entry.id   AF-G3NBF4-F1
#
_cell.length_a   1.000
_cell.length_b   1.000
_cell.length_c   1.000
_cell.angle_alpha   90.00
_cell.angle_beta   90.00
_cell.angle_gamma   90.00
#
_symmetry.space_group_name_H-M   'P 1'
#
loop_
_entity.id
_entity.type
_entity.pdbx_description
1 polymer ?
#
loop_
_entity_poly.entity_id
_entity_poly.type
_entity_poly.pdbx_seq_one_letter_code
_entity_poly.pdbx_strand_id
1 'polypeptide(L)'
;YCECFSNGVMCRNCDCSNCHNDAEHEAKRLQAIMSCLGRNPDAFRSKTTGGMKAGDKGCCCKRSGCLKNYCECYEANIMCTSSCKCLGCRNYEEASDVAPREKNADVGSKKGLARPACALRSPESVITAAVVEAVCGCLLARAEEAEGEARGGVQGELRVLEEFGHCLAQI
;
A
#
# COMPACT_ATOMS: atom_id res chain seq x y z
N TYR A 1 7.33 18.42 -5.27
CA TYR A 1 7.11 16.97 -5.18
C TYR A 1 6.31 16.72 -3.90
N CYS A 2 5.29 15.86 -3.92
CA CYS A 2 4.40 15.63 -2.77
C CYS A 2 4.16 14.13 -2.57
N GLU A 3 4.58 13.59 -1.44
CA GLU A 3 4.45 12.17 -1.11
C GLU A 3 2.99 11.73 -0.94
N CYS A 4 2.15 12.56 -0.30
CA CYS A 4 0.72 12.29 -0.18
C CYS A 4 0.08 12.07 -1.56
N PHE A 5 0.36 12.99 -2.50
CA PHE A 5 -0.13 12.89 -3.87
C PHE A 5 0.40 11.65 -4.57
N SER A 6 1.71 11.36 -4.47
CA SER A 6 2.30 10.14 -5.04
C SER A 6 1.69 8.85 -4.50
N ASN A 7 1.21 8.86 -3.25
CA ASN A 7 0.51 7.74 -2.63
C ASN A 7 -1.00 7.73 -2.90
N GLY A 8 -1.51 8.64 -3.74
CA GLY A 8 -2.93 8.73 -4.09
C GLY A 8 -3.83 9.31 -2.99
N VAL A 9 -3.27 9.88 -1.92
CA VAL A 9 -4.02 10.43 -0.78
C VAL A 9 -3.99 11.96 -0.76
N MET A 10 -5.05 12.56 -0.25
CA MET A 10 -5.09 14.02 -0.02
C MET A 10 -4.17 14.41 1.14
N CYS A 11 -3.57 15.59 1.05
CA CYS A 11 -2.78 16.16 2.13
C CYS A 11 -3.68 16.43 3.34
N ARG A 12 -3.21 16.10 4.55
CA ARG A 12 -3.90 16.38 5.82
C ARG A 12 -2.86 16.76 6.87
N ASN A 13 -2.99 17.96 7.45
CA ASN A 13 -2.06 18.49 8.45
C ASN A 13 -0.59 18.46 8.00
N CYS A 14 -0.32 18.86 6.74
CA CYS A 14 1.02 18.90 6.16
C CYS A 14 1.57 20.35 6.12
N ASP A 15 2.89 20.51 6.19
CA ASP A 15 3.56 21.81 6.09
C ASP A 15 3.76 22.27 4.63
N CYS A 16 2.79 21.96 3.75
CA CYS A 16 2.88 22.26 2.33
C CYS A 16 2.64 23.76 2.05
N SER A 17 3.45 24.37 1.19
CA SER A 17 3.18 25.70 0.64
C SER A 17 2.40 25.59 -0.68
N ASN A 18 1.35 26.39 -0.86
CA ASN A 18 0.46 26.37 -2.04
C ASN A 18 -0.05 24.95 -2.39
N CYS A 19 -0.57 24.24 -1.39
CA CYS A 19 -1.14 22.92 -1.59
C CYS A 19 -2.43 23.01 -2.43
N HIS A 20 -2.53 22.16 -3.45
CA HIS A 20 -3.75 21.92 -4.20
C HIS A 20 -4.12 20.41 -4.20
N ASN A 21 -3.58 19.64 -3.26
CA ASN A 21 -3.91 18.22 -3.07
C ASN A 21 -4.88 18.06 -1.89
N ASP A 22 -6.03 18.68 -2.03
CA ASP A 22 -7.11 18.75 -1.05
C ASP A 22 -8.47 18.75 -1.77
N ALA A 23 -9.55 18.74 -1.00
CA ALA A 23 -10.91 18.70 -1.54
C ALA A 23 -11.33 20.04 -2.18
N GLU A 24 -10.80 21.17 -1.72
CA GLU A 24 -11.16 22.50 -2.23
C GLU A 24 -10.64 22.72 -3.65
N HIS A 25 -9.51 22.10 -4.00
CA HIS A 25 -8.87 22.18 -5.31
C HIS A 25 -9.11 20.94 -6.20
N GLU A 26 -10.27 20.30 -6.09
CA GLU A 26 -10.56 19.03 -6.77
C GLU A 26 -10.28 19.05 -8.29
N ALA A 27 -10.73 20.09 -9.00
CA ALA A 27 -10.52 20.18 -10.45
C ALA A 27 -9.03 20.20 -10.83
N LYS A 28 -8.21 21.00 -10.13
CA LYS A 28 -6.76 21.07 -10.35
C LYS A 28 -6.09 19.74 -9.97
N ARG A 29 -6.55 19.11 -8.89
CA ARG A 29 -6.06 17.81 -8.43
C ARG A 29 -6.34 16.71 -9.46
N LEU A 30 -7.55 16.61 -9.98
CA LEU A 30 -7.93 15.63 -11.01
C LEU A 30 -7.13 15.83 -12.30
N GLN A 31 -6.94 17.07 -12.75
CA GLN A 31 -6.09 17.38 -13.90
C GLN A 31 -4.65 16.89 -13.69
N ALA A 32 -4.09 17.11 -12.49
CA ALA A 32 -2.76 16.61 -12.15
C ALA A 32 -2.69 15.07 -12.13
N ILE A 33 -3.72 14.40 -11.61
CA ILE A 33 -3.83 12.93 -11.62
C ILE A 33 -3.83 12.40 -13.05
N MET A 34 -4.67 12.95 -13.93
CA MET A 34 -4.75 12.55 -15.34
C MET A 34 -3.40 12.76 -16.05
N SER A 35 -2.72 13.88 -15.82
CA SER A 35 -1.40 14.15 -16.40
C SER A 35 -0.32 13.18 -15.90
N CYS A 36 -0.40 12.73 -14.64
CA CYS A 36 0.49 11.71 -14.11
C CYS A 36 0.22 10.33 -14.74
N LEU A 37 -1.05 9.91 -14.82
CA LEU A 37 -1.45 8.65 -15.44
C LEU A 37 -1.11 8.59 -16.93
N GLY A 38 -1.26 9.70 -17.65
CA GLY A 38 -0.89 9.79 -19.07
C GLY A 38 0.61 9.61 -19.32
N ARG A 39 1.47 9.89 -18.33
CA ARG A 39 2.93 9.66 -18.41
C ARG A 39 3.32 8.26 -17.94
N ASN A 40 2.64 7.76 -16.90
CA ASN A 40 2.84 6.43 -16.35
C ASN A 40 1.50 5.89 -15.85
N PRO A 41 0.92 4.86 -16.49
CA PRO A 41 -0.38 4.32 -16.08
C PRO A 41 -0.35 3.72 -14.66
N ASP A 42 0.82 3.28 -14.19
CA ASP A 42 1.00 2.73 -12.84
C ASP A 42 1.39 3.79 -11.80
N ALA A 43 1.27 5.08 -12.09
CA ALA A 43 1.75 6.17 -11.22
C ALA A 43 1.19 6.14 -9.79
N PHE A 44 -0.03 5.63 -9.61
CA PHE A 44 -0.73 5.57 -8.32
C PHE A 44 -0.99 4.14 -7.85
N ARG A 45 -0.41 3.13 -8.51
CA ARG A 45 -0.54 1.75 -8.08
C ARG A 45 0.26 1.56 -6.78
N SER A 46 -0.42 1.13 -5.71
CA SER A 46 0.22 0.90 -4.41
C SER A 46 1.41 -0.03 -4.53
N LYS A 47 2.55 0.36 -3.94
CA LYS A 47 3.77 -0.46 -3.89
C LYS A 47 3.59 -1.74 -3.06
N THR A 48 2.52 -1.87 -2.27
CA THR A 48 2.34 -2.96 -1.28
C THR A 48 1.46 -4.10 -1.77
N THR A 49 0.46 -3.83 -2.61
CA THR A 49 -0.58 -4.83 -2.98
C THR A 49 -0.34 -5.48 -4.35
N GLY A 50 0.77 -5.15 -4.99
CA GLY A 50 0.93 -5.39 -6.42
C GLY A 50 2.18 -6.14 -6.84
N GLY A 51 2.68 -7.10 -6.05
CA GLY A 51 3.64 -8.15 -6.44
C GLY A 51 5.03 -7.74 -6.96
N MET A 52 5.22 -6.50 -7.40
CA MET A 52 6.48 -5.97 -7.87
C MET A 52 7.29 -5.51 -6.68
N LYS A 53 8.29 -6.30 -6.31
CA LYS A 53 9.22 -5.93 -5.23
C LYS A 53 9.96 -4.67 -5.69
N ALA A 54 10.32 -3.77 -4.77
CA ALA A 54 11.10 -2.57 -5.09
C ALA A 54 12.39 -2.87 -5.89
N GLY A 55 12.88 -4.11 -5.86
CA GLY A 55 14.00 -4.60 -6.67
C GLY A 55 13.72 -4.77 -8.18
N ASP A 56 12.47 -4.84 -8.64
CA ASP A 56 12.16 -5.16 -10.04
C ASP A 56 12.38 -3.95 -10.97
N LYS A 57 12.13 -2.73 -10.50
CA LYS A 57 12.36 -1.49 -11.28
C LYS A 57 13.81 -1.02 -11.25
N GLY A 58 14.53 -1.33 -10.17
CA GLY A 58 15.88 -0.85 -9.92
C GLY A 58 15.97 0.67 -9.70
N CYS A 59 17.06 1.15 -9.10
CA CYS A 59 17.29 2.58 -8.86
C CYS A 59 18.14 3.23 -9.96
N CYS A 60 18.06 4.56 -10.10
CA CYS A 60 18.81 5.37 -11.08
C CYS A 60 19.76 6.38 -10.42
N CYS A 61 20.32 6.02 -9.27
CA CYS A 61 21.14 6.93 -8.45
C CYS A 61 22.43 7.34 -9.16
N LYS A 62 22.80 8.63 -9.09
CA LYS A 62 24.04 9.15 -9.67
C LYS A 62 25.10 9.58 -8.64
N ARG A 63 24.68 9.93 -7.42
CA ARG A 63 25.54 10.59 -6.41
C ARG A 63 25.46 10.00 -5.00
N SER A 64 24.45 9.20 -4.70
CA SER A 64 24.25 8.65 -3.35
C SER A 64 25.20 7.51 -3.01
N GLY A 65 25.90 6.94 -4.00
CA GLY A 65 26.59 5.66 -3.86
C GLY A 65 25.67 4.52 -3.44
N CYS A 66 24.34 4.72 -3.52
CA CYS A 66 23.31 3.81 -3.01
C CYS A 66 23.40 3.50 -1.50
N LEU A 67 24.09 4.33 -0.71
CA LEU A 67 24.25 4.15 0.76
C LEU A 67 23.53 5.24 1.57
N LYS A 68 22.50 5.84 0.99
CA LYS A 68 21.71 6.92 1.60
C LYS A 68 20.25 6.74 1.21
N ASN A 69 19.33 7.30 2.00
CA ASN A 69 17.87 7.21 1.79
C ASN A 69 17.38 7.88 0.48
N TYR A 70 18.25 8.56 -0.26
CA TYR A 70 17.97 8.97 -1.64
C TYR A 70 17.87 7.79 -2.62
N CYS A 71 18.36 6.61 -2.26
CA CYS A 71 18.26 5.40 -3.05
C CYS A 71 17.10 4.54 -2.56
N GLU A 72 16.15 4.25 -3.45
CA GLU A 72 14.98 3.42 -3.14
C GLU A 72 15.37 2.02 -2.65
N CYS A 73 16.46 1.44 -3.17
CA CYS A 73 16.96 0.14 -2.69
C CYS A 73 17.45 0.23 -1.24
N TYR A 74 18.25 1.26 -0.94
CA TYR A 74 18.81 1.46 0.39
C TYR A 74 17.72 1.72 1.44
N GLU A 75 16.78 2.61 1.11
CA GLU A 75 15.61 2.94 1.93
C GLU A 75 14.73 1.70 2.19
N ALA A 76 14.49 0.89 1.16
CA ALA A 76 13.72 -0.35 1.27
C ALA A 76 14.50 -1.53 1.89
N ASN A 77 15.71 -1.29 2.39
CA ASN A 77 16.54 -2.31 3.02
C ASN A 77 16.90 -3.50 2.11
N ILE A 78 17.04 -3.24 0.82
CA ILE A 78 17.45 -4.22 -0.18
C ILE A 78 18.75 -3.80 -0.87
N MET A 79 19.53 -4.79 -1.30
CA MET A 79 20.74 -4.53 -2.09
C MET A 79 20.36 -4.13 -3.51
N CYS A 80 21.20 -3.32 -4.14
CA CYS A 80 21.05 -3.05 -5.57
C CYS A 80 21.33 -4.34 -6.34
N THR A 81 20.50 -4.62 -7.34
CA THR A 81 20.63 -5.77 -8.24
C THR A 81 21.01 -5.30 -9.64
N SER A 82 21.16 -6.24 -10.57
CA SER A 82 21.43 -5.96 -11.99
C SER A 82 20.33 -5.15 -12.70
N SER A 83 19.13 -5.03 -12.12
CA SER A 83 18.07 -4.15 -12.63
C SER A 83 18.36 -2.66 -12.38
N CYS A 84 19.28 -2.33 -11.46
CA CYS A 84 19.62 -0.95 -11.11
C CYS A 84 20.54 -0.31 -12.15
N LYS A 85 20.26 0.94 -12.51
CA LYS A 85 21.06 1.79 -13.44
C LYS A 85 21.87 2.85 -12.70
N CYS A 86 22.24 2.56 -11.46
CA CYS A 86 22.99 3.47 -10.61
C CYS A 86 24.47 3.59 -11.03
N LEU A 87 25.04 4.79 -10.91
CA LEU A 87 26.45 5.07 -11.13
C LEU A 87 27.20 5.08 -9.81
N GLY A 88 28.33 4.36 -9.74
CA GLY A 88 29.17 4.27 -8.53
C GLY A 88 28.47 3.59 -7.35
N CYS A 89 27.70 2.53 -7.59
CA CYS A 89 26.96 1.80 -6.56
C CYS A 89 27.91 1.16 -5.54
N ARG A 90 27.59 1.33 -4.25
CA ARG A 90 28.27 0.67 -3.13
C ARG A 90 27.32 -0.18 -2.27
N ASN A 91 26.10 -0.43 -2.76
CA ASN A 91 25.03 -1.15 -2.05
C ASN A 91 24.90 -2.58 -2.59
N TYR A 92 25.88 -3.44 -2.29
CA TYR A 92 25.94 -4.86 -2.68
C TYR A 92 26.44 -5.71 -1.51
N GLU A 93 26.34 -7.05 -1.61
CA GLU A 93 26.51 -7.99 -0.49
C GLU A 93 27.82 -7.86 0.32
N GLU A 94 28.94 -7.49 -0.31
CA GLU A 94 30.25 -7.37 0.36
C GLU A 94 30.42 -6.08 1.19
N ALA A 95 29.40 -5.22 1.27
CA ALA A 95 29.39 -4.08 2.20
C ALA A 95 28.87 -4.45 3.60
N SER A 96 28.60 -5.74 3.85
CA SER A 96 27.99 -6.27 5.07
C SER A 96 28.86 -6.17 6.34
N ASP A 97 30.14 -5.85 6.21
CA ASP A 97 31.02 -5.52 7.36
C ASP A 97 30.88 -4.06 7.86
N VAL A 98 30.03 -3.24 7.25
CA VAL A 98 29.82 -1.84 7.67
C VAL A 98 28.58 -1.72 8.56
N ALA A 99 28.72 -2.19 9.81
CA ALA A 99 27.90 -1.86 10.99
C ALA A 99 26.37 -2.07 10.89
N PRO A 100 25.65 -2.22 12.01
CA PRO A 100 24.20 -2.22 12.00
C PRO A 100 23.68 -0.97 11.27
N ARG A 101 22.64 -1.18 10.45
CA ARG A 101 21.86 -0.13 9.78
C ARG A 101 21.16 0.75 10.83
N GLU A 102 21.92 1.54 11.55
CA GLU A 102 21.39 2.49 12.50
C GLU A 102 20.78 3.63 11.71
N LYS A 103 19.49 3.86 11.95
CA LYS A 103 18.78 5.05 11.50
C LYS A 103 19.53 6.22 12.11
N ASN A 104 20.40 6.87 11.35
CA ASN A 104 20.97 8.15 11.74
C ASN A 104 19.82 9.13 11.94
N ALA A 105 19.36 9.24 13.17
CA ALA A 105 18.54 10.32 13.65
C ALA A 105 19.45 11.54 13.71
N ASP A 106 19.28 12.44 12.76
CA ASP A 106 19.93 13.75 12.76
C ASP A 106 19.52 14.51 14.04
N VAL A 107 20.51 14.72 14.91
CA VAL A 107 20.41 15.52 16.13
C VAL A 107 20.40 17.00 15.73
N GLY A 108 19.19 17.55 15.67
CA GLY A 108 18.91 18.99 15.57
C GLY A 108 17.97 19.43 16.68
N SER A 109 18.53 19.77 17.84
CA SER A 109 17.83 20.15 19.07
C SER A 109 17.01 21.44 18.92
N LYS A 110 15.66 21.36 18.97
CA LYS A 110 14.78 22.40 19.55
C LYS A 110 13.59 21.74 20.28
N LYS A 111 13.32 22.26 21.48
CA LYS A 111 12.43 21.74 22.53
C LYS A 111 10.95 22.02 22.26
N GLY A 112 10.09 21.09 22.72
CA GLY A 112 8.65 21.29 23.02
C GLY A 112 7.75 21.32 21.77
N LEU A 113 6.59 20.66 21.69
CA LEU A 113 5.69 20.09 22.70
C LEU A 113 5.25 18.68 22.25
N ALA A 114 4.99 17.81 23.23
CA ALA A 114 4.35 16.53 23.00
C ALA A 114 3.01 16.72 22.25
N ARG A 115 2.90 16.14 21.05
CA ARG A 115 1.61 15.81 20.45
C ARG A 115 1.36 14.33 20.73
N PRO A 116 0.13 13.94 21.09
CA PRO A 116 -0.16 12.57 21.43
C PRO A 116 0.16 11.72 20.21
N ALA A 117 0.80 10.57 20.44
CA ALA A 117 0.82 9.50 19.46
C ALA A 117 -0.65 9.27 19.07
N CYS A 118 -1.02 9.74 17.87
CA CYS A 118 -2.25 9.28 17.26
C CYS A 118 -1.98 7.81 17.01
N ALA A 119 -2.45 6.98 17.94
CA ALA A 119 -2.59 5.55 17.73
C ALA A 119 -3.47 5.43 16.50
N LEU A 120 -2.81 5.31 15.35
CA LEU A 120 -3.41 4.80 14.14
C LEU A 120 -3.71 3.33 14.46
N ARG A 121 -4.80 3.10 15.21
CA ARG A 121 -5.57 1.88 15.01
C ARG A 121 -5.87 1.92 13.53
N SER A 122 -5.14 1.09 12.78
CA SER A 122 -5.57 0.67 11.47
C SER A 122 -7.08 0.40 11.57
N PRO A 123 -7.89 0.77 10.56
CA PRO A 123 -9.15 0.07 10.44
C PRO A 123 -8.75 -1.41 10.40
N GLU A 124 -9.11 -2.17 11.45
CA GLU A 124 -9.13 -3.61 11.34
C GLU A 124 -10.00 -3.85 10.11
N SER A 125 -9.42 -4.49 9.09
CA SER A 125 -10.20 -4.93 7.94
C SER A 125 -11.35 -5.74 8.52
N VAL A 126 -12.58 -5.20 8.45
CA VAL A 126 -13.79 -5.83 9.01
C VAL A 126 -13.96 -7.24 8.43
N ILE A 127 -13.39 -7.46 7.25
CA ILE A 127 -13.18 -8.75 6.64
C ILE A 127 -11.86 -9.33 7.16
N THR A 128 -11.95 -10.14 8.21
CA THR A 128 -10.87 -11.00 8.69
C THR A 128 -10.96 -12.37 8.03
N ALA A 129 -9.86 -13.15 8.05
CA ALA A 129 -9.87 -14.53 7.55
C ALA A 129 -10.95 -15.39 8.23
N ALA A 130 -11.19 -15.17 9.53
CA ALA A 130 -12.24 -15.84 10.28
C ALA A 130 -13.66 -15.50 9.78
N VAL A 131 -13.91 -14.25 9.37
CA VAL A 131 -15.19 -13.84 8.77
C VAL A 131 -15.40 -14.51 7.42
N VAL A 132 -14.34 -14.57 6.59
CA VAL A 132 -14.39 -15.25 5.29
C VAL A 132 -14.66 -16.74 5.46
N GLU A 133 -13.95 -17.40 6.38
CA GLU A 133 -14.14 -18.83 6.66
C GLU A 133 -15.56 -19.14 7.18
N ALA A 134 -16.10 -18.30 8.06
CA ALA A 134 -17.47 -18.45 8.56
C ALA A 134 -18.51 -18.29 7.43
N VAL A 135 -18.40 -17.24 6.60
CA VAL A 135 -19.31 -17.01 5.47
C VAL A 135 -19.21 -18.17 4.46
N CYS A 136 -17.99 -18.60 4.10
CA CYS A 136 -17.80 -19.73 3.19
C CYS A 136 -18.38 -21.03 3.75
N GLY A 137 -18.20 -21.30 5.05
CA GLY A 137 -18.78 -22.48 5.70
C GLY A 137 -20.31 -22.49 5.64
N CYS A 138 -20.95 -21.36 5.92
CA CYS A 138 -22.41 -21.22 5.80
C CYS A 138 -22.91 -21.44 4.37
N LEU A 139 -22.23 -20.88 3.37
CA LEU A 139 -22.63 -21.03 1.96
C LEU A 139 -22.48 -22.47 1.45
N LEU A 140 -21.42 -23.17 1.86
CA LEU A 140 -21.18 -24.56 1.46
C LEU A 140 -22.22 -25.50 2.06
N ALA A 141 -22.55 -25.35 3.35
CA ALA A 141 -23.59 -26.16 3.99
C ALA A 141 -24.97 -25.99 3.30
N ARG A 142 -25.28 -24.76 2.87
CA ARG A 142 -26.54 -24.45 2.16
C ARG A 142 -26.58 -24.97 0.74
N ALA A 143 -25.44 -25.01 0.05
CA ALA A 143 -25.32 -25.66 -1.24
C ALA A 143 -25.53 -27.18 -1.13
N GLU A 144 -24.95 -27.83 -0.12
CA GLU A 144 -25.13 -29.27 0.13
C GLU A 144 -26.59 -29.63 0.48
N GLU A 145 -27.27 -28.81 1.30
CA GLU A 145 -28.70 -28.96 1.59
C GLU A 145 -29.57 -28.82 0.33
N ALA A 146 -29.25 -27.86 -0.54
CA ALA A 146 -29.98 -27.65 -1.79
C ALA A 146 -29.80 -28.79 -2.79
N GLU A 147 -28.62 -29.44 -2.80
CA GLU A 147 -28.34 -30.64 -3.60
C GLU A 147 -29.08 -31.88 -3.07
N GLY A 148 -29.20 -32.03 -1.76
CA GLY A 148 -29.92 -33.15 -1.12
C GLY A 148 -31.45 -33.13 -1.32
N GLU A 149 -32.05 -31.96 -1.56
CA GLU A 149 -33.50 -31.80 -1.71
C GLU A 149 -34.05 -32.02 -3.13
N ALA A 150 -33.21 -32.37 -4.12
CA ALA A 150 -33.61 -32.61 -5.52
C ALA A 150 -34.59 -31.55 -6.07
N ARG A 151 -34.36 -30.27 -5.77
CA ARG A 151 -35.09 -29.12 -6.32
C ARG A 151 -34.24 -28.47 -7.42
N GLY A 152 -34.89 -28.06 -8.51
CA GLY A 152 -34.21 -27.55 -9.71
C GLY A 152 -33.22 -26.41 -9.41
N GLY A 153 -32.08 -26.40 -10.13
CA GLY A 153 -30.90 -25.60 -9.83
C GLY A 153 -31.15 -24.12 -9.52
N VAL A 154 -32.14 -23.50 -10.18
CA VAL A 154 -32.51 -22.09 -9.96
C VAL A 154 -32.98 -21.81 -8.52
N GLN A 155 -33.67 -22.76 -7.87
CA GLN A 155 -34.18 -22.59 -6.51
C GLN A 155 -33.09 -22.83 -5.45
N GLY A 156 -32.09 -23.67 -5.76
CA GLY A 156 -30.89 -23.83 -4.93
C GLY A 156 -29.99 -22.61 -4.97
N GLU A 157 -29.75 -22.07 -6.16
CA GLU A 157 -28.95 -20.84 -6.37
C GLU A 157 -29.54 -19.65 -5.60
N LEU A 158 -30.86 -19.46 -5.63
CA LEU A 158 -31.52 -18.37 -4.91
C LEU A 158 -31.30 -18.44 -3.39
N ARG A 159 -31.34 -19.64 -2.80
CA ARG A 159 -31.11 -19.84 -1.36
C ARG A 159 -29.67 -19.52 -0.97
N VAL A 160 -28.69 -19.88 -1.80
CA VAL A 160 -27.28 -19.54 -1.56
C VAL A 160 -27.07 -18.03 -1.61
N LEU A 161 -27.72 -17.33 -2.55
CA LEU A 161 -27.66 -15.87 -2.67
C LEU A 161 -28.34 -15.15 -1.50
N GLU A 162 -29.48 -15.67 -1.02
CA GLU A 162 -30.17 -15.15 0.18
C GLU A 162 -29.28 -15.28 1.42
N GLU A 163 -28.61 -16.43 1.58
CA GLU A 163 -27.71 -16.68 2.71
C GLU A 163 -26.43 -15.84 2.64
N PHE A 164 -25.92 -15.58 1.44
CA PHE A 164 -24.84 -14.61 1.25
C PHE A 164 -25.25 -13.20 1.70
N GLY A 165 -26.46 -12.76 1.33
CA GLY A 165 -27.02 -11.49 1.76
C GLY A 165 -27.19 -11.40 3.29
N HIS A 166 -27.63 -12.49 3.92
CA HIS A 166 -27.75 -12.59 5.37
C HIS A 166 -26.38 -12.52 6.07
N CYS A 167 -25.36 -13.21 5.54
CA CYS A 167 -24.00 -13.14 6.08
C CYS A 167 -23.42 -11.72 5.96
N LEU A 168 -23.66 -11.02 4.85
CA LEU A 168 -23.22 -9.64 4.67
C LEU A 168 -23.90 -8.65 5.64
N ALA A 169 -25.13 -8.93 6.06
CA ALA A 169 -25.85 -8.09 7.03
C ALA A 169 -25.33 -8.24 8.47
N GLN A 170 -24.51 -9.26 8.74
CA GLN A 170 -23.93 -9.56 10.06
C GLN A 170 -22.47 -9.07 10.22
N ILE A 171 -21.89 -8.51 9.16
CA ILE A 171 -20.53 -7.94 9.11
C ILE A 171 -20.61 -6.42 9.26
#